data_AF-A0KXA8-F1
#
_entry.id   AF-A0KXA8-F1
#
_cell.length_a   1.000
_cell.length_b   1.000
_cell.length_c   1.000
_cell.angle_alpha   90.00
_cell.angle_beta   90.00
_cell.angle_gamma   90.00
#
_symmetry.space_group_name_H-M   'P 1'
#
loop_
_entity.id
_entity.type
_entity.pdbx_description
1 polymer ?
#
loop_
_entity_poly.entity_id
_entity_poly.type
_entity_poly.pdbx_seq_one_letter_code
_entity_poly.pdbx_strand_id
1 'polypeptide(L)'
;MHRQLAEPQPRICLRTLAEQLKLEQVTIIGNASGEWQPAAEGLTFIFNGTQWSQQNAPQGQVVNIANGGFAESQYAFEVQGHPQAVQLAKALTQVATDLTASLGCWPSSGLTTVVLMLQLANHVQVQRMSLLPSLQRSIELPETLHLPCMVHNWLGERRIAKTLLCERLDWVEFTLMPWEPMSKDCETDEVSETDSSKNKQTLSEDPFEQLELLRQSNLAPSVSEETKQTLRHHLATLAHTPYEIWQQCADHSKLKASEPLFFNHLPESQTSPWYLMDYHASQYLDAIRHQLAYCQQLAD
;
A
#
# COMPACT_ATOMS: atom_id res chain seq x y z
N MET A 1 17.14 6.49 -1.80
CA MET A 1 17.80 5.39 -1.05
C MET A 1 18.53 5.96 0.16
N HIS A 2 18.20 5.50 1.37
CA HIS A 2 18.86 5.95 2.59
C HIS A 2 20.34 5.55 2.54
N ARG A 3 21.23 6.47 2.16
CA ARG A 3 22.69 6.23 2.15
C ARG A 3 23.21 5.70 3.49
N GLN A 4 22.48 5.97 4.56
CA GLN A 4 22.73 5.52 5.94
C GLN A 4 22.55 4.00 6.14
N LEU A 5 21.88 3.28 5.24
CA LEU A 5 21.72 1.81 5.31
C LEU A 5 22.88 1.03 4.69
N ALA A 6 23.95 1.72 4.22
CA ALA A 6 25.12 1.07 3.65
C ALA A 6 25.93 0.26 4.69
N GLU A 7 25.75 0.55 5.98
CA GLU A 7 26.38 -0.18 7.07
C GLU A 7 25.33 -0.90 7.94
N PRO A 8 25.66 -2.08 8.51
CA PRO A 8 24.78 -2.78 9.42
C PRO A 8 24.38 -1.89 10.60
N GLN A 9 23.08 -1.64 10.75
CA GLN A 9 22.57 -0.82 11.84
C GLN A 9 22.61 -1.61 13.16
N PRO A 10 23.04 -1.01 14.27
CA PRO A 10 23.09 -1.68 15.57
C PRO A 10 21.68 -2.08 16.01
N ARG A 11 21.48 -3.39 16.19
CA ARG A 11 20.21 -3.96 16.66
C ARG A 11 20.00 -3.69 18.14
N ILE A 12 18.74 -3.54 18.54
CA ILE A 12 18.34 -3.39 19.94
C ILE A 12 17.43 -4.55 20.37
N CYS A 13 17.38 -4.82 21.68
CA CYS A 13 16.46 -5.79 22.25
C CYS A 13 15.06 -5.19 22.38
N LEU A 14 14.14 -5.59 21.50
CA LEU A 14 12.76 -5.07 21.51
C LEU A 14 11.99 -5.44 22.78
N ARG A 15 12.28 -6.59 23.41
CA ARG A 15 11.70 -6.96 24.71
C ARG A 15 12.10 -5.97 25.81
N THR A 16 13.38 -5.63 25.88
CA THR A 16 13.87 -4.63 26.86
C THR A 16 13.26 -3.27 26.61
N LEU A 17 13.08 -2.87 25.34
CA LEU A 17 12.39 -1.63 24.99
C LEU A 17 10.92 -1.66 25.42
N ALA A 18 10.21 -2.77 25.21
CA ALA A 18 8.83 -2.95 25.65
C ALA A 18 8.69 -2.83 27.18
N GLU A 19 9.60 -3.44 27.95
CA GLU A 19 9.63 -3.35 29.42
C GLU A 19 9.92 -1.93 29.94
N GLN A 20 10.67 -1.14 29.17
CA GLN A 20 10.97 0.26 29.48
C GLN A 20 9.81 1.20 29.16
N LEU A 21 9.10 0.95 28.05
CA LEU A 21 8.00 1.81 27.60
C LEU A 21 6.67 1.48 28.27
N LYS A 22 6.40 0.20 28.55
CA LYS A 22 5.15 -0.31 29.16
C LYS A 22 3.90 0.27 28.50
N LEU A 23 3.82 0.16 27.17
CA LEU A 23 2.71 0.71 26.41
C LEU A 23 1.48 -0.19 26.56
N GLU A 24 0.45 0.30 27.24
CA GLU A 24 -0.83 -0.42 27.31
C GLU A 24 -1.58 -0.30 25.98
N GLN A 25 -1.82 0.94 25.53
CA GLN A 25 -2.55 1.26 24.31
C GLN A 25 -1.71 2.15 23.39
N VAL A 26 -1.69 1.81 22.11
CA VAL A 26 -1.12 2.65 21.05
C VAL A 26 -2.15 2.86 19.94
N THR A 27 -2.25 4.10 19.45
CA THR A 27 -3.00 4.43 18.24
C THR A 27 -2.06 4.86 17.11
N ILE A 28 -2.28 4.36 15.90
CA ILE A 28 -1.51 4.71 14.70
C ILE A 28 -2.46 5.35 13.70
N ILE A 29 -2.14 6.56 13.24
CA ILE A 29 -2.95 7.30 12.27
C ILE A 29 -2.18 7.38 10.95
N GLY A 30 -2.72 6.75 9.91
CA GLY A 30 -2.19 6.84 8.56
C GLY A 30 -2.53 8.16 7.84
N ASN A 31 -2.02 8.30 6.62
CA ASN A 31 -2.16 9.52 5.83
C ASN A 31 -3.41 9.56 4.93
N ALA A 32 -4.27 8.53 4.93
CA ALA A 32 -5.49 8.54 4.09
C ALA A 32 -6.42 9.67 4.51
N SER A 33 -7.23 10.28 3.65
CA SER A 33 -8.17 11.34 4.05
C SER A 33 -9.22 10.86 5.06
N GLY A 34 -9.82 11.79 5.81
CA GLY A 34 -10.92 11.50 6.73
C GLY A 34 -10.71 12.12 8.12
N GLU A 35 -11.76 12.09 8.93
CA GLU A 35 -11.69 12.50 10.33
C GLU A 35 -10.90 11.48 11.14
N TRP A 36 -10.18 11.98 12.14
CA TRP A 36 -9.49 11.15 13.12
C TRP A 36 -9.34 11.94 14.41
N GLN A 37 -9.10 11.21 15.49
CA GLN A 37 -8.79 11.79 16.78
C GLN A 37 -7.63 11.03 17.41
N PRO A 38 -6.67 11.72 18.04
CA PRO A 38 -5.67 11.03 18.85
C PRO A 38 -6.37 10.30 20.00
N ALA A 39 -5.71 9.27 20.51
CA ALA A 39 -6.21 8.56 21.68
C ALA A 39 -6.29 9.50 22.90
N ALA A 40 -7.35 9.34 23.69
CA ALA A 40 -7.49 10.05 24.97
C ALA A 40 -6.42 9.64 25.99
N GLU A 41 -5.96 8.38 25.91
CA GLU A 41 -4.93 7.78 26.75
C GLU A 41 -3.91 7.04 25.88
N GLY A 42 -2.67 6.93 26.37
CA GLY A 42 -1.58 6.24 25.66
C GLY A 42 -0.86 7.13 24.63
N LEU A 43 -0.20 6.48 23.67
CA LEU A 43 0.57 7.15 22.61
C LEU A 43 -0.17 7.12 21.28
N THR A 44 -0.18 8.25 20.58
CA THR A 44 -0.65 8.33 19.19
C THR A 44 0.53 8.56 18.25
N PHE A 45 0.76 7.65 17.30
CA PHE A 45 1.75 7.79 16.25
C PHE A 45 1.11 8.34 14.97
N ILE A 46 1.71 9.39 14.42
CA ILE A 46 1.32 10.01 13.15
C ILE A 46 2.51 10.07 12.20
N PHE A 47 2.25 10.36 10.93
CA PHE A 47 3.26 10.55 9.91
C PHE A 47 3.16 11.95 9.29
N ASN A 48 4.20 12.40 8.59
CA ASN A 48 4.28 13.76 8.01
C ASN A 48 3.08 14.23 7.17
N GLY A 49 2.26 13.32 6.63
CA GLY A 49 1.04 13.67 5.88
C GLY A 49 -0.16 14.02 6.77
N THR A 50 -0.06 13.78 8.08
CA THR A 50 -1.11 14.03 9.05
C THR A 50 -0.80 15.31 9.82
N GLN A 51 -1.54 16.38 9.51
CA GLN A 51 -1.41 17.65 10.22
C GLN A 51 -2.08 17.56 11.59
N TRP A 52 -1.36 17.94 12.65
CA TRP A 52 -1.89 18.03 14.00
C TRP A 52 -1.46 19.35 14.64
N SER A 53 -2.43 20.15 15.11
CA SER A 53 -2.14 21.36 15.88
C SER A 53 -2.11 21.01 17.37
N GLN A 54 -1.01 21.34 18.04
CA GLN A 54 -0.87 21.15 19.49
C GLN A 54 -1.91 21.92 20.32
N GLN A 55 -2.60 22.89 19.72
CA GLN A 55 -3.61 23.73 20.37
C GLN A 55 -4.90 22.98 20.71
N ASN A 56 -5.14 21.80 20.13
CA ASN A 56 -6.35 20.99 20.35
C ASN A 56 -6.08 19.72 21.18
N ALA A 57 -4.99 19.67 21.96
CA ALA A 57 -4.55 18.44 22.63
C ALA A 57 -5.56 17.93 23.69
N PRO A 58 -6.14 16.72 23.52
CA PRO A 58 -6.53 15.93 24.68
C PRO A 58 -5.26 15.44 25.39
N GLN A 59 -5.39 14.86 26.57
CA GLN A 59 -4.27 14.48 27.47
C GLN A 59 -3.23 13.48 26.89
N GLY A 60 -3.44 12.95 25.67
CA GLY A 60 -2.55 11.98 25.01
C GLY A 60 -1.30 12.59 24.37
N GLN A 61 -0.22 11.81 24.31
CA GLN A 61 1.05 12.21 23.71
C GLN A 61 1.10 11.80 22.23
N VAL A 62 1.35 12.77 21.35
CA VAL A 62 1.48 12.55 19.90
C VAL A 62 2.95 12.44 19.50
N VAL A 63 3.28 11.38 18.79
CA VAL A 63 4.62 11.05 18.29
C VAL A 63 4.60 11.08 16.76
N ASN A 64 5.44 11.92 16.15
CA ASN A 64 5.54 11.99 14.69
C ASN A 64 6.69 11.09 14.19
N ILE A 65 6.41 10.31 13.15
CA ILE A 65 7.40 9.49 12.43
C ILE A 65 7.59 10.05 11.02
N ALA A 66 8.83 10.41 10.71
CA ALA A 66 9.27 10.86 9.41
C ALA A 66 10.31 9.90 8.81
N ASN A 67 10.45 9.92 7.48
CA ASN A 67 11.59 9.27 6.84
C ASN A 67 12.86 10.08 7.14
N GLY A 68 13.92 9.42 7.64
CA GLY A 68 15.18 10.01 8.10
C GLY A 68 16.10 10.52 6.97
N GLY A 69 15.52 11.05 5.89
CA GLY A 69 16.23 11.46 4.67
C GLY A 69 17.03 12.77 4.77
N PHE A 70 17.04 13.45 5.92
CA PHE A 70 17.86 14.64 6.11
C PHE A 70 19.29 14.25 6.47
N ALA A 71 20.27 15.01 5.97
CA ALA A 71 21.71 14.71 6.00
C ALA A 71 22.32 14.48 7.42
N GLU A 72 21.54 14.68 8.48
CA GLU A 72 21.95 14.59 9.88
C GLU A 72 21.34 13.39 10.65
N SER A 73 20.35 12.67 10.09
CA SER A 73 19.77 11.51 10.78
C SER A 73 20.75 10.33 10.79
N GLN A 74 20.83 9.61 11.90
CA GLN A 74 21.63 8.36 11.98
C GLN A 74 20.82 7.12 11.55
N TYR A 75 19.50 7.23 11.48
CA TYR A 75 18.58 6.11 11.26
C TYR A 75 17.63 6.40 10.10
N ALA A 76 17.04 5.32 9.55
CA ALA A 76 16.12 5.43 8.41
C ALA A 76 14.81 6.17 8.75
N PHE A 77 14.50 6.30 10.04
CA PHE A 77 13.35 7.04 10.55
C PHE A 77 13.78 8.13 11.52
N GLU A 78 13.06 9.24 11.51
CA GLU A 78 13.15 10.29 12.52
C GLU A 78 11.87 10.24 13.37
N VAL A 79 12.04 10.28 14.70
CA VAL A 79 10.93 10.20 15.66
C VAL A 79 10.94 11.47 16.50
N GLN A 80 9.80 12.15 16.59
CA GLN A 80 9.64 13.40 17.34
C GLN A 80 8.48 13.28 18.33
N GLY A 81 8.56 14.01 19.45
CA GLY A 81 7.48 14.04 20.44
C GLY A 81 7.53 12.92 21.48
N HIS A 82 8.63 12.14 21.59
CA HIS A 82 8.81 11.11 22.61
C HIS A 82 10.21 11.13 23.26
N PRO A 83 10.36 10.99 24.59
CA PRO A 83 11.67 10.99 25.27
C PRO A 83 12.64 9.90 24.80
N GLN A 84 12.11 8.76 24.32
CA GLN A 84 12.91 7.65 23.77
C GLN A 84 12.99 7.65 22.23
N ALA A 85 12.84 8.81 21.59
CA ALA A 85 12.85 8.96 20.13
C ALA A 85 13.97 8.20 19.41
N VAL A 86 15.20 8.28 19.91
CA VAL A 86 16.37 7.60 19.31
C VAL A 86 16.21 6.07 19.34
N GLN A 87 15.69 5.50 20.43
CA GLN A 87 15.52 4.04 20.52
C GLN A 87 14.35 3.57 19.65
N LEU A 88 13.28 4.37 19.56
CA LEU A 88 12.18 4.10 18.62
C LEU A 88 12.65 4.16 17.17
N ALA A 89 13.46 5.15 16.79
CA ALA A 89 14.04 5.26 15.45
C ALA A 89 14.92 4.05 15.07
N LYS A 90 15.74 3.57 16.02
CA LYS A 90 16.51 2.32 15.88
C LYS A 90 15.60 1.11 15.70
N ALA A 91 14.58 0.98 16.55
CA ALA A 91 13.62 -0.11 16.51
C ALA A 91 12.89 -0.18 15.16
N LEU A 92 12.38 0.96 14.68
CA LEU A 92 11.73 1.09 13.38
C LEU A 92 12.68 0.71 12.25
N THR A 93 13.94 1.18 12.29
CA THR A 93 14.96 0.84 11.29
C THR A 93 15.26 -0.67 11.26
N GLN A 94 15.36 -1.30 12.43
CA GLN A 94 15.54 -2.74 12.56
C GLN A 94 14.35 -3.50 11.95
N VAL A 95 13.12 -3.14 12.33
CA VAL A 95 11.91 -3.77 11.80
C VAL A 95 11.81 -3.61 10.28
N ALA A 96 12.08 -2.41 9.74
CA ALA A 96 12.04 -2.17 8.30
C ALA A 96 13.07 -3.00 7.54
N THR A 97 14.27 -3.16 8.12
CA THR A 97 15.33 -4.02 7.57
C THR A 97 14.87 -5.48 7.53
N ASP A 98 14.27 -5.98 8.62
CA ASP A 98 13.76 -7.35 8.69
C ASP A 98 12.63 -7.61 7.68
N LEU A 99 11.74 -6.63 7.47
CA LEU A 99 10.63 -6.73 6.51
C LEU A 99 11.10 -6.72 5.05
N THR A 100 12.22 -6.07 4.75
CA THR A 100 12.71 -5.88 3.37
C THR A 100 12.88 -7.19 2.61
N ALA A 101 13.41 -8.23 3.27
CA ALA A 101 13.60 -9.54 2.64
C ALA A 101 12.26 -10.21 2.23
N SER A 102 11.20 -9.99 3.02
CA SER A 102 9.88 -10.58 2.76
C SER A 102 9.05 -9.80 1.73
N LEU A 103 9.32 -8.50 1.58
CA LEU A 103 8.65 -7.61 0.63
C LEU A 103 9.36 -7.51 -0.71
N GLY A 104 10.68 -7.75 -0.74
CA GLY A 104 11.52 -7.47 -1.90
C GLY A 104 11.82 -5.97 -2.11
N CYS A 105 11.36 -5.10 -1.22
CA CYS A 105 11.61 -3.65 -1.24
C CYS A 105 11.56 -3.07 0.19
N TRP A 106 11.95 -1.80 0.35
CA TRP A 106 11.81 -1.10 1.63
C TRP A 106 10.32 -0.89 1.98
N PRO A 107 9.89 -1.18 3.22
CA PRO A 107 8.49 -1.02 3.64
C PRO A 107 8.09 0.44 3.84
N SER A 108 6.78 0.69 3.85
CA SER A 108 6.21 1.93 4.34
C SER A 108 6.43 2.10 5.84
N SER A 109 6.49 3.36 6.29
CA SER A 109 6.56 3.70 7.71
C SER A 109 5.30 3.21 8.46
N GLY A 110 4.16 3.13 7.77
CA GLY A 110 2.89 2.62 8.29
C GLY A 110 2.99 1.17 8.76
N LEU A 111 3.30 0.25 7.84
CA LEU A 111 3.48 -1.17 8.19
C LEU A 111 4.58 -1.37 9.22
N THR A 112 5.72 -0.67 9.07
CA THR A 112 6.85 -0.75 10.00
C THR A 112 6.43 -0.39 11.42
N THR A 113 5.62 0.67 11.57
CA THR A 113 5.13 1.12 12.88
C THR A 113 4.15 0.11 13.47
N VAL A 114 3.23 -0.44 12.67
CA VAL A 114 2.29 -1.48 13.15
C VAL A 114 3.04 -2.69 13.68
N VAL A 115 3.99 -3.22 12.90
CA VAL A 115 4.79 -4.39 13.29
C VAL A 115 5.59 -4.12 14.57
N LEU A 116 6.16 -2.93 14.71
CA LEU A 116 6.87 -2.57 15.92
C LEU A 116 5.94 -2.47 17.12
N MET A 117 4.81 -1.76 16.99
CA MET A 117 3.90 -1.52 18.11
C MET A 117 3.24 -2.80 18.61
N LEU A 118 2.99 -3.78 17.74
CA LEU A 118 2.51 -5.10 18.18
C LEU A 118 3.49 -5.87 19.06
N GLN A 119 4.79 -5.51 19.03
CA GLN A 119 5.82 -6.06 19.90
C GLN A 119 6.04 -5.24 21.19
N LEU A 120 5.67 -3.96 21.17
CA LEU A 120 5.93 -3.03 22.28
C LEU A 120 4.70 -2.73 23.13
N ALA A 121 3.50 -2.90 22.58
CA ALA A 121 2.25 -2.54 23.22
C ALA A 121 1.32 -3.74 23.44
N ASN A 122 0.47 -3.66 24.46
CA ASN A 122 -0.55 -4.67 24.72
C ASN A 122 -1.64 -4.62 23.65
N HIS A 123 -2.11 -3.42 23.30
CA HIS A 123 -3.14 -3.21 22.28
C HIS A 123 -2.76 -2.10 21.29
N VAL A 124 -3.07 -2.32 20.01
CA VAL A 124 -2.77 -1.41 18.90
C VAL A 124 -4.04 -1.12 18.13
N GLN A 125 -4.38 0.15 17.98
CA GLN A 125 -5.43 0.63 17.11
C GLN A 125 -4.81 1.31 15.89
N VAL A 126 -5.36 1.06 14.71
CA VAL A 126 -4.97 1.69 13.46
C VAL A 126 -6.16 2.42 12.86
N GLN A 127 -5.95 3.65 12.40
CA GLN A 127 -6.95 4.48 11.72
C GLN A 127 -6.35 5.05 10.43
N ARG A 128 -7.19 5.37 9.44
CA ARG A 128 -6.81 6.07 8.19
C ARG A 128 -5.68 5.39 7.43
N MET A 129 -5.61 4.06 7.45
CA MET A 129 -4.55 3.31 6.79
C MET A 129 -5.05 1.96 6.26
N SER A 130 -5.48 1.86 5.01
CA SER A 130 -5.86 0.56 4.42
C SER A 130 -4.65 -0.25 3.89
N LEU A 131 -3.45 0.35 3.87
CA LEU A 131 -2.31 -0.12 3.07
C LEU A 131 -2.65 -0.32 1.57
N LEU A 132 -3.63 0.43 1.07
CA LEU A 132 -4.02 0.39 -0.34
C LEU A 132 -4.31 1.81 -0.86
N PRO A 133 -3.32 2.72 -0.86
CA PRO A 133 -3.51 4.04 -1.44
C PRO A 133 -3.72 3.92 -2.95
N SER A 134 -4.48 4.88 -3.49
CA SER A 134 -4.80 4.98 -4.92
C SER A 134 -3.54 5.16 -5.77
N LEU A 135 -3.51 4.48 -6.92
CA LEU A 135 -2.58 4.71 -8.02
C LEU A 135 -3.19 5.54 -9.15
N GLN A 136 -4.43 6.02 -9.01
CA GLN A 136 -5.04 6.89 -10.01
C GLN A 136 -4.25 8.19 -10.08
N ARG A 137 -3.85 8.55 -11.30
CA ARG A 137 -3.16 9.81 -11.55
C ARG A 137 -4.19 10.89 -11.88
N SER A 138 -3.93 12.11 -11.43
CA SER A 138 -4.61 13.29 -11.97
C SER A 138 -4.14 13.55 -13.40
N ILE A 139 -5.04 14.05 -14.25
CA ILE A 139 -4.68 14.51 -15.61
C ILE A 139 -3.65 15.65 -15.58
N GLU A 140 -3.57 16.37 -14.47
CA GLU A 140 -2.61 17.47 -14.25
C GLU A 140 -1.21 16.98 -13.87
N LEU A 141 -1.04 15.70 -13.49
CA LEU A 141 0.23 15.13 -13.07
C LEU A 141 1.05 14.66 -14.29
N PRO A 142 2.16 15.32 -14.65
CA PRO A 142 2.96 14.96 -15.82
C PRO A 142 3.53 13.55 -15.74
N GLU A 143 3.69 12.88 -16.88
CA GLU A 143 4.26 11.51 -16.96
C GLU A 143 5.70 11.41 -16.45
N THR A 144 6.40 12.53 -16.28
CA THR A 144 7.75 12.59 -15.68
C THR A 144 7.75 12.55 -14.16
N LEU A 145 6.59 12.75 -13.52
CA LEU A 145 6.44 12.74 -12.07
C LEU A 145 5.68 11.49 -11.63
N HIS A 146 6.27 10.77 -10.69
CA HIS A 146 5.69 9.56 -10.11
C HIS A 146 4.73 9.90 -8.96
N LEU A 147 3.75 9.04 -8.71
CA LEU A 147 2.91 9.16 -7.52
C LEU A 147 3.74 8.78 -6.27
N PRO A 148 3.71 9.55 -5.18
CA PRO A 148 4.49 9.23 -3.98
C PRO A 148 4.20 7.84 -3.40
N CYS A 149 2.98 7.34 -3.57
CA CYS A 149 2.59 6.02 -3.09
C CYS A 149 3.17 4.87 -3.93
N MET A 150 3.59 5.08 -5.18
CA MET A 150 3.96 3.95 -6.05
C MET A 150 5.33 3.32 -5.70
N VAL A 151 6.02 3.81 -4.67
CA VAL A 151 7.35 3.32 -4.26
C VAL A 151 7.31 2.14 -3.29
N HIS A 152 6.12 1.74 -2.87
CA HIS A 152 5.91 0.65 -1.91
C HIS A 152 5.13 -0.50 -2.54
N ASN A 153 5.54 -1.73 -2.19
CA ASN A 153 4.79 -2.94 -2.52
C ASN A 153 3.54 -3.07 -1.63
N TRP A 154 2.50 -2.29 -1.90
CA TRP A 154 1.28 -2.27 -1.07
C TRP A 154 0.58 -3.63 -0.96
N LEU A 155 0.55 -4.41 -2.05
CA LEU A 155 -0.02 -5.75 -2.03
C LEU A 155 0.81 -6.70 -1.15
N GLY A 156 2.14 -6.60 -1.20
CA GLY A 156 3.03 -7.34 -0.30
C GLY A 156 2.91 -6.90 1.15
N GLU A 157 2.76 -5.59 1.40
CA GLU A 157 2.53 -5.04 2.73
C GLU A 157 1.22 -5.53 3.32
N ARG A 158 0.14 -5.57 2.52
CA ARG A 158 -1.13 -6.16 2.93
C ARG A 158 -1.02 -7.65 3.21
N ARG A 159 -0.31 -8.41 2.37
CA ARG A 159 -0.04 -9.83 2.61
C ARG A 159 0.64 -10.06 3.96
N ILE A 160 1.61 -9.23 4.34
CA ILE A 160 2.27 -9.30 5.65
C ILE A 160 1.31 -8.84 6.76
N ALA A 161 0.64 -7.71 6.60
CA ALA A 161 -0.28 -7.18 7.61
C ALA A 161 -1.40 -8.17 7.95
N LYS A 162 -1.88 -8.94 6.97
CA LYS A 162 -2.85 -10.01 7.19
C LYS A 162 -2.39 -11.02 8.24
N THR A 163 -1.10 -11.38 8.27
CA THR A 163 -0.57 -12.35 9.24
C THR A 163 -0.43 -11.76 10.65
N LEU A 164 -0.65 -10.46 10.83
CA LEU A 164 -0.58 -9.75 12.10
C LEU A 164 -1.95 -9.61 12.79
N LEU A 165 -3.04 -9.87 12.06
CA LEU A 165 -4.39 -9.75 12.58
C LEU A 165 -4.57 -10.68 13.78
N CYS A 166 -4.89 -10.08 14.93
CA CYS A 166 -5.13 -10.77 16.18
C CYS A 166 -6.00 -9.89 17.08
N GLU A 167 -6.46 -10.42 18.22
CA GLU A 167 -7.33 -9.71 19.17
C GLU A 167 -6.73 -8.42 19.73
N ARG A 168 -5.40 -8.24 19.62
CA ARG A 168 -4.68 -7.05 20.08
C ARG A 168 -4.55 -5.95 19.03
N LEU A 169 -5.07 -6.17 17.82
CA LEU A 169 -4.95 -5.26 16.68
C LEU A 169 -6.33 -4.86 16.16
N ASP A 170 -6.76 -3.64 16.49
CA ASP A 170 -7.96 -3.04 15.92
C ASP A 170 -7.60 -2.30 14.63
N TRP A 171 -7.97 -2.86 13.49
CA TRP A 171 -7.65 -2.30 12.18
C TRP A 171 -8.81 -2.44 11.19
N VAL A 172 -9.86 -1.66 11.40
CA VAL A 172 -11.13 -1.77 10.66
C VAL A 172 -10.93 -1.55 9.16
N GLU A 173 -10.15 -0.53 8.79
CA GLU A 173 -9.91 -0.16 7.38
C GLU A 173 -8.99 -1.13 6.63
N PHE A 174 -8.43 -2.14 7.31
CA PHE A 174 -7.71 -3.21 6.62
C PHE A 174 -8.67 -4.14 5.86
N THR A 175 -9.84 -4.40 6.44
CA THR A 175 -10.83 -5.32 5.88
C THR A 175 -11.50 -4.71 4.64
N LEU A 176 -11.34 -5.37 3.52
CA LEU A 176 -11.96 -4.99 2.25
C LEU A 176 -13.31 -5.70 2.07
N MET A 177 -14.25 -4.98 1.46
CA MET A 177 -15.46 -5.53 0.85
C MET A 177 -15.20 -5.86 -0.62
N PRO A 178 -15.99 -6.72 -1.27
CA PRO A 178 -15.92 -6.92 -2.72
C PRO A 178 -15.94 -5.59 -3.47
N TRP A 179 -15.14 -5.48 -4.53
CA TRP A 179 -15.19 -4.31 -5.40
C TRP A 179 -16.45 -4.37 -6.26
N GLU A 180 -17.35 -3.42 -6.07
CA GLU A 180 -18.49 -3.21 -6.95
C GLU A 180 -18.07 -2.20 -8.03
N PRO A 181 -18.03 -2.58 -9.31
CA PRO A 181 -17.80 -1.60 -10.36
C PRO A 181 -18.92 -0.57 -10.30
N MET A 182 -18.56 0.72 -10.23
CA MET A 182 -19.53 1.81 -10.26
C MET A 182 -20.45 1.61 -11.46
N SER A 183 -21.76 1.54 -11.22
CA SER A 183 -22.74 1.57 -12.30
C SER A 183 -22.46 2.81 -13.13
N LYS A 184 -22.37 2.66 -14.45
CA LYS A 184 -22.35 3.79 -15.40
C LYS A 184 -23.71 4.48 -15.38
N ASP A 185 -24.03 5.16 -14.30
CA ASP A 185 -25.11 6.14 -14.29
C ASP A 185 -24.48 7.46 -14.77
N CYS A 186 -24.86 7.87 -15.99
CA CYS A 186 -24.46 9.09 -16.72
C CYS A 186 -23.46 8.93 -17.87
N GLU A 187 -23.74 8.09 -18.87
CA GLU A 187 -23.45 8.43 -20.28
C GLU A 187 -24.68 8.07 -21.12
N THR A 188 -25.58 9.04 -21.29
CA THR A 188 -26.53 9.04 -22.40
C THR A 188 -25.73 9.24 -23.68
N ASP A 189 -25.44 8.16 -24.39
CA ASP A 189 -25.27 8.22 -25.84
C ASP A 189 -25.97 7.00 -26.45
N GLU A 190 -26.99 7.30 -27.25
CA GLU A 190 -27.74 6.36 -28.04
C GLU A 190 -26.79 5.57 -28.96
N VAL A 191 -26.59 4.29 -28.67
CA VAL A 191 -26.12 3.34 -29.68
C VAL A 191 -27.15 2.23 -29.78
N SER A 192 -27.75 2.19 -30.97
CA SER A 192 -28.83 1.32 -31.41
C SER A 192 -28.67 -0.13 -30.98
N GLU A 193 -29.70 -0.64 -30.32
CA GLU A 193 -30.01 -2.05 -30.21
C GLU A 193 -30.25 -2.65 -31.60
N THR A 194 -29.28 -3.37 -32.13
CA THR A 194 -29.54 -4.43 -33.12
C THR A 194 -28.64 -5.63 -32.86
N ASP A 195 -29.30 -6.79 -32.86
CA ASP A 195 -28.79 -8.15 -32.97
C ASP A 195 -28.28 -8.88 -31.71
N SER A 196 -29.27 -9.28 -30.92
CA SER A 196 -29.60 -10.69 -30.65
C SER A 196 -28.48 -11.74 -30.69
N SER A 197 -28.16 -12.26 -29.50
CA SER A 197 -28.04 -13.70 -29.22
C SER A 197 -27.24 -14.57 -30.21
N LYS A 198 -25.93 -14.72 -29.97
CA LYS A 198 -25.13 -15.93 -30.22
C LYS A 198 -23.77 -15.79 -29.52
N ASN A 199 -23.27 -16.88 -28.94
CA ASN A 199 -22.04 -17.04 -28.13
C ASN A 199 -22.09 -16.65 -26.65
N LYS A 200 -23.01 -17.26 -25.88
CA LYS A 200 -22.78 -17.55 -24.45
C LYS A 200 -21.81 -18.72 -24.31
N GLN A 201 -20.54 -18.46 -24.61
CA GLN A 201 -19.41 -19.30 -24.23
C GLN A 201 -18.14 -18.43 -24.26
N THR A 202 -18.18 -17.27 -23.60
CA THR A 202 -16.95 -16.59 -23.22
C THR A 202 -16.29 -17.50 -22.19
N LEU A 203 -15.26 -18.23 -22.64
CA LEU A 203 -14.21 -18.74 -21.75
C LEU A 203 -13.92 -17.61 -20.76
N SER A 204 -14.18 -17.86 -19.47
CA SER A 204 -13.76 -16.96 -18.42
C SER A 204 -12.24 -16.93 -18.47
N GLU A 205 -11.67 -15.99 -19.21
CA GLU A 205 -10.23 -15.84 -19.34
C GLU A 205 -9.64 -15.62 -17.95
N ASP A 206 -8.62 -16.41 -17.60
CA ASP A 206 -7.94 -16.30 -16.31
C ASP A 206 -7.33 -14.88 -16.21
N PRO A 207 -7.78 -14.04 -15.25
CA PRO A 207 -7.29 -12.67 -15.15
C PRO A 207 -5.78 -12.61 -14.88
N PHE A 208 -5.19 -13.67 -14.31
CA PHE A 208 -3.75 -13.74 -14.09
C PHE A 208 -2.96 -13.97 -15.38
N GLU A 209 -3.53 -14.61 -16.41
CA GLU A 209 -2.91 -14.70 -17.73
C GLU A 209 -2.82 -13.33 -18.40
N GLN A 210 -3.85 -12.49 -18.25
CA GLN A 210 -3.80 -11.11 -18.76
C GLN A 210 -2.79 -10.24 -17.98
N LEU A 211 -2.64 -10.45 -16.66
CA LEU A 211 -1.57 -9.81 -15.89
C LEU A 211 -0.17 -10.24 -16.33
N GLU A 212 -0.01 -11.46 -16.84
CA GLU A 212 1.26 -11.91 -17.42
C GLU A 212 1.63 -11.12 -18.68
N LEU A 213 0.66 -10.85 -19.55
CA LEU A 213 0.86 -10.01 -20.74
C LEU A 213 1.35 -8.61 -20.36
N LEU A 214 0.77 -8.03 -19.31
CA LEU A 214 1.22 -6.74 -18.76
C LEU A 214 2.68 -6.82 -18.29
N ARG A 215 3.05 -7.90 -17.58
CA ARG A 215 4.41 -8.12 -17.09
C ARG A 215 5.43 -8.18 -18.22
N GLN A 216 5.12 -8.88 -19.29
CA GLN A 216 6.01 -9.04 -20.45
C GLN A 216 6.19 -7.72 -21.20
N SER A 217 5.16 -6.87 -21.24
CA SER A 217 5.21 -5.57 -21.92
C SER A 217 6.13 -4.53 -21.24
N ASN A 218 6.45 -4.71 -19.95
CA ASN A 218 7.32 -3.82 -19.18
C ASN A 218 8.81 -3.87 -19.57
N LEU A 219 9.23 -4.86 -20.37
CA LEU A 219 10.63 -5.08 -20.70
C LEU A 219 11.09 -4.31 -21.96
N ALA A 220 10.19 -3.62 -22.67
CA ALA A 220 10.53 -2.91 -23.90
C ALA A 220 10.83 -1.40 -23.62
N PRO A 221 12.01 -0.87 -24.02
CA PRO A 221 12.41 0.52 -23.77
C PRO A 221 11.53 1.56 -24.48
N SER A 222 10.69 1.16 -25.43
CA SER A 222 9.64 2.01 -26.01
C SER A 222 8.45 1.16 -26.45
N VAL A 223 7.42 1.10 -25.61
CA VAL A 223 6.13 0.49 -25.95
C VAL A 223 5.42 1.40 -26.97
N SER A 224 5.04 0.87 -28.15
CA SER A 224 4.33 1.64 -29.17
C SER A 224 2.95 2.09 -28.67
N GLU A 225 2.43 3.20 -29.19
CA GLU A 225 1.10 3.71 -28.79
C GLU A 225 -0.02 2.70 -29.09
N GLU A 226 0.10 1.94 -30.19
CA GLU A 226 -0.81 0.84 -30.52
C GLU A 226 -0.79 -0.26 -29.45
N THR A 227 0.40 -0.62 -28.95
CA THR A 227 0.55 -1.59 -27.86
C THR A 227 -0.02 -1.03 -26.56
N LYS A 228 0.25 0.24 -26.24
CA LYS A 228 -0.33 0.91 -25.06
C LYS A 228 -1.86 0.90 -25.12
N GLN A 229 -2.44 1.22 -26.28
CA GLN A 229 -3.89 1.23 -26.45
C GLN A 229 -4.51 -0.17 -26.22
N THR A 230 -3.86 -1.21 -26.75
CA THR A 230 -4.27 -2.60 -26.52
C THR A 230 -4.19 -2.97 -25.04
N LEU A 231 -3.10 -2.62 -24.37
CA LEU A 231 -2.92 -2.89 -22.94
C LEU A 231 -3.87 -2.08 -22.06
N ARG A 232 -4.22 -0.83 -22.42
CA ARG A 232 -5.26 -0.06 -21.74
C ARG A 232 -6.61 -0.77 -21.83
N HIS A 233 -6.94 -1.37 -22.97
CA HIS A 233 -8.15 -2.18 -23.11
C HIS A 233 -8.12 -3.42 -22.20
N HIS A 234 -6.99 -4.13 -22.12
CA HIS A 234 -6.84 -5.25 -21.18
C HIS A 234 -6.99 -4.83 -19.72
N LEU A 235 -6.36 -3.71 -19.31
CA LEU A 235 -6.52 -3.16 -17.97
C LEU A 235 -7.98 -2.80 -17.68
N ALA A 236 -8.68 -2.21 -18.65
CA ALA A 236 -10.11 -1.93 -18.52
C ALA A 236 -10.91 -3.23 -18.32
N THR A 237 -10.66 -4.27 -19.11
CA THR A 237 -11.32 -5.58 -18.95
C THR A 237 -11.06 -6.15 -17.56
N LEU A 238 -9.80 -6.19 -17.11
CA LEU A 238 -9.42 -6.67 -15.78
C LEU A 238 -10.10 -5.91 -14.64
N ALA A 239 -10.22 -4.59 -14.75
CA ALA A 239 -10.87 -3.75 -13.76
C ALA A 239 -12.38 -4.02 -13.62
N HIS A 240 -13.03 -4.48 -14.69
CA HIS A 240 -14.45 -4.83 -14.69
C HIS A 240 -14.71 -6.33 -14.49
N THR A 241 -13.68 -7.16 -14.44
CA THR A 241 -13.80 -8.59 -14.15
C THR A 241 -14.40 -8.79 -12.74
N PRO A 242 -15.53 -9.51 -12.61
CA PRO A 242 -16.16 -9.80 -11.33
C PRO A 242 -15.19 -10.48 -10.34
N TYR A 243 -15.33 -10.17 -9.06
CA TYR A 243 -14.41 -10.68 -8.03
C TYR A 243 -14.44 -12.21 -7.92
N GLU A 244 -15.57 -12.85 -8.26
CA GLU A 244 -15.73 -14.30 -8.23
C GLU A 244 -14.80 -14.99 -9.23
N ILE A 245 -14.55 -14.36 -10.38
CA ILE A 245 -13.62 -14.88 -11.39
C ILE A 245 -12.18 -14.77 -10.86
N TRP A 246 -11.82 -13.62 -10.29
CA TRP A 246 -10.53 -13.44 -9.62
C TRP A 246 -10.31 -14.50 -8.53
N GLN A 247 -11.31 -14.71 -7.68
CA GLN A 247 -11.25 -15.67 -6.59
C GLN A 247 -11.10 -17.12 -7.08
N GLN A 248 -11.82 -17.50 -8.14
CA GLN A 248 -11.74 -18.85 -8.72
C GLN A 248 -10.36 -19.16 -9.31
N CYS A 249 -9.68 -18.15 -9.85
CA CYS A 249 -8.38 -18.31 -10.50
C CYS A 249 -7.19 -18.08 -9.57
N ALA A 250 -7.42 -17.49 -8.39
CA ALA A 250 -6.38 -17.08 -7.46
C ALA A 250 -5.75 -18.25 -6.71
N ASP A 251 -4.42 -18.22 -6.61
CA ASP A 251 -3.64 -19.01 -5.66
C ASP A 251 -2.54 -18.14 -5.06
N HIS A 252 -1.91 -18.62 -3.99
CA HIS A 252 -0.88 -17.86 -3.28
C HIS A 252 0.30 -17.45 -4.17
N SER A 253 0.70 -18.32 -5.11
CA SER A 253 1.81 -18.07 -6.03
C SER A 253 1.46 -16.97 -7.02
N LYS A 254 0.28 -17.06 -7.66
CA LYS A 254 -0.23 -16.06 -8.61
C LYS A 254 -0.41 -14.68 -7.97
N LEU A 255 -1.00 -14.63 -6.76
CA LEU A 255 -1.18 -13.37 -6.02
C LEU A 255 0.16 -12.71 -5.70
N LYS A 256 1.13 -13.48 -5.19
CA LYS A 256 2.47 -12.97 -4.88
C LYS A 256 3.25 -12.55 -6.13
N ALA A 257 3.14 -13.32 -7.22
CA ALA A 257 3.78 -12.99 -8.50
C ALA A 257 3.22 -11.72 -9.15
N SER A 258 2.01 -11.29 -8.75
CA SER A 258 1.37 -10.06 -9.25
C SER A 258 1.83 -8.80 -8.50
N GLU A 259 2.37 -8.92 -7.28
CA GLU A 259 2.82 -7.79 -6.46
C GLU A 259 3.76 -6.81 -7.20
N PRO A 260 4.80 -7.27 -7.92
CA PRO A 260 5.77 -6.39 -8.60
C PRO A 260 5.20 -5.54 -9.72
N LEU A 261 3.97 -5.82 -10.19
CA LEU A 261 3.33 -5.03 -11.24
C LEU A 261 2.93 -3.63 -10.77
N PHE A 262 2.78 -3.41 -9.46
CA PHE A 262 2.07 -2.24 -8.93
C PHE A 262 2.95 -1.26 -8.15
N PHE A 263 4.27 -1.38 -8.25
CA PHE A 263 5.20 -0.46 -7.63
C PHE A 263 6.51 -0.32 -8.41
N ASN A 264 7.22 0.78 -8.19
CA ASN A 264 8.62 0.95 -8.55
C ASN A 264 9.33 1.51 -7.33
N HIS A 265 10.17 0.70 -6.68
CA HIS A 265 10.83 1.10 -5.43
C HIS A 265 11.85 2.24 -5.61
N LEU A 266 12.40 2.41 -6.81
CA LEU A 266 13.47 3.37 -7.11
C LEU A 266 13.16 4.19 -8.37
N PRO A 267 12.06 4.96 -8.40
CA PRO A 267 11.62 5.65 -9.61
C PRO A 267 12.57 6.75 -10.09
N GLU A 268 13.49 7.22 -9.23
CA GLU A 268 14.51 8.20 -9.62
C GLU A 268 15.72 7.58 -10.35
N SER A 269 15.94 6.27 -10.20
CA SER A 269 17.09 5.58 -10.80
C SER A 269 16.73 4.39 -11.68
N GLN A 270 15.48 3.93 -11.65
CA GLN A 270 14.94 2.84 -12.44
C GLN A 270 13.70 3.31 -13.22
N THR A 271 13.63 2.94 -14.49
CA THR A 271 12.46 3.23 -15.33
C THR A 271 11.22 2.57 -14.75
N SER A 272 10.18 3.37 -14.53
CA SER A 272 8.87 2.88 -14.09
C SER A 272 8.12 2.17 -15.21
N PRO A 273 7.32 1.15 -14.91
CA PRO A 273 6.28 0.66 -15.81
C PRO A 273 5.44 1.82 -16.36
N TRP A 274 5.28 1.90 -17.68
CA TRP A 274 4.62 3.04 -18.33
C TRP A 274 3.18 3.24 -17.83
N TYR A 275 2.46 2.16 -17.51
CA TYR A 275 1.09 2.22 -17.03
C TYR A 275 0.96 2.80 -15.61
N LEU A 276 2.05 2.85 -14.82
CA LEU A 276 2.09 3.58 -13.55
C LEU A 276 2.30 5.10 -13.76
N MET A 277 2.72 5.51 -14.95
CA MET A 277 2.99 6.89 -15.33
C MET A 277 1.94 7.48 -16.28
N ASP A 278 1.16 6.63 -16.93
CA ASP A 278 0.10 6.98 -17.88
C ASP A 278 -1.22 7.28 -17.17
N TYR A 279 -1.81 8.45 -17.45
CA TYR A 279 -3.07 8.87 -16.85
C TYR A 279 -4.19 7.85 -17.09
N HIS A 280 -4.41 7.42 -18.34
CA HIS A 280 -5.54 6.56 -18.70
C HIS A 280 -5.40 5.15 -18.13
N ALA A 281 -4.21 4.55 -18.23
CA ALA A 281 -3.95 3.22 -17.69
C ALA A 281 -4.10 3.19 -16.16
N SER A 282 -3.64 4.25 -15.48
CA SER A 282 -3.68 4.33 -14.01
C SER A 282 -5.09 4.29 -13.42
N GLN A 283 -6.12 4.70 -14.18
CA GLN A 283 -7.51 4.72 -13.72
C GLN A 283 -8.05 3.34 -13.37
N TYR A 284 -7.51 2.29 -14.00
CA TYR A 284 -7.95 0.91 -13.83
C TYR A 284 -7.21 0.16 -12.72
N LEU A 285 -6.04 0.66 -12.29
CA LEU A 285 -5.14 -0.08 -11.41
C LEU A 285 -5.72 -0.30 -10.00
N ASP A 286 -6.52 0.64 -9.50
CA ASP A 286 -7.10 0.53 -8.17
C ASP A 286 -8.10 -0.62 -8.07
N ALA A 287 -9.00 -0.75 -9.06
CA ALA A 287 -9.94 -1.86 -9.13
C ALA A 287 -9.19 -3.20 -9.17
N ILE A 288 -8.19 -3.33 -10.05
CA ILE A 288 -7.39 -4.55 -10.19
C ILE A 288 -6.65 -4.88 -8.88
N ARG A 289 -5.99 -3.89 -8.27
CA ARG A 289 -5.30 -4.06 -6.99
C ARG A 289 -6.25 -4.41 -5.86
N HIS A 290 -7.43 -3.83 -5.83
CA HIS A 290 -8.46 -4.14 -4.85
C HIS A 290 -8.89 -5.59 -4.96
N GLN A 291 -9.14 -6.09 -6.18
CA GLN A 291 -9.48 -7.50 -6.40
C GLN A 291 -8.38 -8.44 -5.93
N LEU A 292 -7.12 -8.14 -6.26
CA LEU A 292 -5.95 -8.91 -5.79
C LEU A 292 -5.84 -8.90 -4.26
N ALA A 293 -5.99 -7.72 -3.64
CA ALA A 293 -5.93 -7.55 -2.19
C ALA A 293 -7.09 -8.25 -1.47
N TYR A 294 -8.28 -8.25 -2.08
CA TYR A 294 -9.45 -8.96 -1.57
C TYR A 294 -9.24 -10.49 -1.66
N CYS A 295 -8.71 -10.99 -2.77
CA CYS A 295 -8.33 -12.40 -2.90
C CYS A 295 -7.26 -12.81 -1.87
N GLN A 296 -6.26 -11.95 -1.62
CA GLN A 296 -5.27 -12.16 -0.55
C GLN A 296 -5.93 -12.25 0.83
N GLN A 297 -6.96 -11.43 1.10
CA GLN A 297 -7.70 -11.44 2.36
C GLN A 297 -8.46 -12.76 2.54
N LEU A 298 -9.06 -13.31 1.48
CA LEU A 298 -9.86 -14.53 1.52
C LEU A 298 -9.06 -15.84 1.47
N ALA A 299 -7.86 -15.84 0.89
CA ALA A 299 -7.03 -17.05 0.81
C ALA A 299 -6.63 -17.54 2.21
N ASP A 300 -6.46 -18.84 2.45
CA ASP A 300 -5.93 -19.34 3.75
C ASP A 300 -4.40 -19.30 3.79
#